data_AF-A0A7C6AMY3-F1
#
_entry.id   AF-A0A7C6AMY3-F1
#
_cell.length_a   1.000
_cell.length_b   1.000
_cell.length_c   1.000
_cell.angle_alpha   90.00
_cell.angle_beta   90.00
_cell.angle_gamma   90.00
#
_symmetry.space_group_name_H-M   'P 1'
#
loop_
_entity.id
_entity.type
_entity.pdbx_description
1 polymer ?
#
loop_
_entity_poly.entity_id
_entity_poly.type
_entity_poly.pdbx_seq_one_letter_code
_entity_poly.pdbx_strand_id
1 'polypeptide(L)'
;MKCEELNLSGAFIRDIIDISLEENPVAISTLNIFGTRLLGRMFLSWKANNVHQMIQNNPIGHYEKSWQYNLLKQNFNTIGQYDDEDYAYVSFKREELKLKKQQLKDKHWLQKAVQNFLLGFQKLVFDKMGLYATSPIRVFYSIIVLWFIFGLLFSLLHYVGIGKTWSSVGNPDHISILAQSFYHSAITFFTIGYGDVFPQGLSRILSSVEGFVGVFMMSYFTVAFVRKVLR
;
A
#
# COMPACT_ATOMS: atom_id res chain seq x y z
N MET A 1 13.82 24.05 25.13
CA MET A 1 15.15 23.90 24.50
C MET A 1 14.96 23.56 23.03
N LYS A 2 15.76 24.15 22.13
CA LYS A 2 15.85 23.72 20.72
C LYS A 2 17.09 22.86 20.58
N CYS A 3 16.94 21.67 20.01
CA CYS A 3 18.05 20.77 19.71
C CYS A 3 18.12 20.66 18.18
N GLU A 4 19.21 21.12 17.56
CA GLU A 4 19.27 21.10 16.10
C GLU A 4 19.41 19.67 15.56
N GLU A 5 20.26 18.86 16.20
CA GLU A 5 20.49 17.48 15.81
C GLU A 5 20.58 16.59 17.06
N LEU A 6 19.75 15.54 17.07
CA LEU A 6 19.92 14.42 17.97
C LEU A 6 20.62 13.28 17.21
N ASN A 7 21.92 13.14 17.44
CA ASN A 7 22.73 12.09 16.82
C ASN A 7 23.03 10.98 17.83
N LEU A 8 22.43 9.81 17.59
CA LEU A 8 22.65 8.56 18.32
C LEU A 8 23.25 7.48 17.40
N SER A 9 23.91 7.89 16.31
CA SER A 9 24.50 6.98 15.35
C SER A 9 25.51 6.04 16.00
N GLY A 10 25.40 4.74 15.74
CA GLY A 10 26.26 3.71 16.33
C GLY A 10 26.10 3.51 17.85
N ALA A 11 25.17 4.21 18.51
CA ALA A 11 24.98 4.09 19.95
C ALA A 11 24.47 2.70 20.37
N PHE A 12 24.82 2.28 21.58
CA PHE A 12 24.32 1.05 22.20
C PHE A 12 23.36 1.39 23.34
N ILE A 13 22.07 1.18 23.13
CA ILE A 13 21.00 1.64 24.02
C ILE A 13 20.41 0.42 24.73
N ARG A 14 20.77 0.24 25.99
CA ARG A 14 20.33 -0.91 26.83
C ARG A 14 19.01 -0.64 27.56
N ASP A 15 18.75 0.61 27.89
CA ASP A 15 17.66 1.02 28.75
C ASP A 15 16.70 1.97 28.01
N ILE A 16 15.82 2.64 28.74
CA ILE A 16 14.81 3.53 28.22
C ILE A 16 15.41 4.87 27.78
N ILE A 17 15.01 5.34 26.60
CA ILE A 17 15.22 6.72 26.17
C ILE A 17 13.85 7.33 25.90
N ASP A 18 13.54 8.40 26.61
CA ASP A 18 12.29 9.13 26.41
C ASP A 18 12.55 10.47 25.71
N ILE A 19 12.06 10.58 24.49
CA ILE A 19 12.10 11.78 23.63
C ILE A 19 10.71 12.45 23.61
N SER A 20 9.70 11.79 24.18
CA SER A 20 8.29 12.18 24.08
C SER A 20 7.84 13.25 25.07
N LEU A 21 8.73 13.70 25.99
CA LEU A 21 8.49 14.67 27.07
C LEU A 21 7.25 15.56 26.87
N GLU A 22 6.09 15.06 27.34
CA GLU A 22 4.78 15.72 27.22
C GLU A 22 4.76 17.09 27.90
N GLU A 23 5.63 17.29 28.89
CA GLU A 23 5.73 18.54 29.67
C GLU A 23 6.70 19.57 29.06
N ASN A 24 7.60 19.16 28.16
CA ASN A 24 8.60 20.04 27.53
C ASN A 24 9.01 19.50 26.15
N PRO A 25 8.24 19.80 25.08
CA PRO A 25 8.56 19.31 23.75
C PRO A 25 9.93 19.87 23.33
N VAL A 26 10.93 19.00 23.28
CA VAL A 26 12.23 19.34 22.69
C VAL A 26 12.01 19.42 21.19
N ALA A 27 12.09 20.62 20.64
CA ALA A 27 12.05 20.83 19.20
C ALA A 27 13.37 20.30 18.61
N ILE A 28 13.36 19.04 18.19
CA ILE A 28 14.48 18.38 17.52
C ILE A 28 14.27 18.51 16.01
N SER A 29 15.17 19.18 15.29
CA SER A 29 15.03 19.33 13.83
C SER A 29 15.50 18.12 13.03
N THR A 30 16.54 17.41 13.50
CA THR A 30 17.07 16.22 12.83
C THR A 30 17.35 15.08 13.80
N LEU A 31 17.09 13.85 13.35
CA LEU A 31 17.32 12.63 14.11
C LEU A 31 18.19 11.69 13.30
N ASN A 32 19.34 11.32 13.84
CA ASN A 32 20.21 10.30 13.26
C ASN A 32 20.40 9.15 14.24
N ILE A 33 19.69 8.06 14.00
CA ILE A 33 19.81 6.80 14.77
C ILE A 33 20.44 5.69 13.93
N PHE A 34 21.17 6.03 12.87
CA PHE A 34 21.74 5.03 11.97
C PHE A 34 22.76 4.13 12.69
N GLY A 35 22.66 2.81 12.52
CA GLY A 35 23.59 1.86 13.14
C GLY A 35 23.44 1.68 14.66
N THR A 36 22.45 2.32 15.28
CA THR A 36 22.14 2.17 16.70
C THR A 36 21.71 0.74 17.04
N ARG A 37 22.25 0.16 18.12
CA ARG A 37 21.76 -1.10 18.67
C ARG A 37 20.81 -0.81 19.82
N LEU A 38 19.51 -0.86 19.55
CA LEU A 38 18.46 -0.63 20.52
C LEU A 38 18.00 -1.95 21.14
N LEU A 39 18.47 -2.25 22.36
CA LEU A 39 17.99 -3.36 23.19
C LEU A 39 16.91 -2.92 24.18
N GLY A 40 16.97 -1.66 24.62
CA GLY A 40 15.96 -1.03 25.47
C GLY A 40 14.75 -0.54 24.67
N ARG A 41 14.07 0.49 25.18
CA ARG A 41 12.87 1.08 24.56
C ARG A 41 13.10 2.56 24.30
N MET A 42 12.68 3.03 23.13
CA MET A 42 12.71 4.46 22.79
C MET A 42 11.28 4.99 22.75
N PHE A 43 10.90 5.85 23.68
CA PHE A 43 9.61 6.53 23.66
C PHE A 43 9.73 7.78 22.79
N LEU A 44 8.94 7.80 21.72
CA LEU A 44 8.82 8.91 20.80
C LEU A 44 7.43 8.84 20.16
N SER A 45 6.84 9.97 19.79
CA SER A 45 5.59 10.00 19.06
C SER A 45 5.85 10.38 17.61
N TRP A 46 5.36 9.58 16.66
CA TRP A 46 5.58 9.85 15.24
C TRP A 46 5.10 11.24 14.83
N LYS A 47 3.91 11.62 15.29
CA LYS A 47 3.24 12.89 14.94
C LYS A 47 3.74 14.04 15.81
N ALA A 48 3.79 13.88 17.13
CA ALA A 48 4.15 14.99 18.02
C ALA A 48 5.59 15.45 17.80
N ASN A 49 6.52 14.51 17.54
CA ASN A 49 7.92 14.83 17.29
C ASN A 49 8.23 15.09 15.80
N ASN A 50 7.27 14.94 14.86
CA ASN A 50 7.52 15.04 13.41
C ASN A 50 8.66 14.13 12.92
N VAL A 51 8.72 12.89 13.41
CA VAL A 51 9.82 11.94 13.20
C VAL A 51 10.15 11.73 11.73
N HIS A 52 9.13 11.69 10.87
CA HIS A 52 9.32 11.58 9.43
C HIS A 52 10.17 12.73 8.88
N GLN A 53 9.89 13.97 9.29
CA GLN A 53 10.65 15.14 8.85
C GLN A 53 12.05 15.14 9.44
N MET A 54 12.20 14.75 10.71
CA MET A 54 13.52 14.65 11.36
C MET A 54 14.48 13.73 10.60
N ILE A 55 13.99 12.61 10.08
CA ILE A 55 14.80 11.66 9.28
C ILE A 55 14.94 12.13 7.83
N GLN A 56 13.89 12.72 7.23
CA GLN A 56 13.95 13.16 5.84
C GLN A 56 14.86 14.37 5.63
N ASN A 57 14.92 15.29 6.60
CA ASN A 57 15.75 16.49 6.55
C ASN A 57 17.25 16.18 6.57
N ASN A 58 17.64 15.00 7.05
CA ASN A 58 19.03 14.59 7.01
C ASN A 58 19.50 14.34 5.55
N PRO A 59 20.68 14.88 5.16
CA PRO A 59 21.27 14.71 3.83
C PRO A 59 21.93 13.33 3.66
N ILE A 60 21.25 12.28 4.15
CA ILE A 60 21.71 10.89 4.16
C ILE A 60 21.07 10.07 3.04
N GLY A 61 21.72 8.96 2.68
CA GLY A 61 21.26 8.07 1.60
C GLY A 61 19.95 7.35 1.91
N HIS A 62 19.23 6.90 0.86
CA HIS A 62 17.97 6.14 1.00
C HIS A 62 18.13 4.85 1.81
N TYR A 63 19.30 4.21 1.75
CA TYR A 63 19.62 3.04 2.56
C TYR A 63 19.60 3.36 4.06
N GLU A 64 20.26 4.44 4.47
CA GLU A 64 20.35 4.85 5.88
C GLU A 64 18.98 5.29 6.41
N LYS A 65 18.20 6.04 5.61
CA LYS A 65 16.81 6.40 5.96
C LYS A 65 15.94 5.15 6.15
N SER A 66 16.02 4.22 5.20
CA SER A 66 15.30 2.94 5.26
C SER A 66 15.65 2.15 6.52
N TRP A 67 16.94 2.05 6.84
CA TRP A 67 17.43 1.38 8.04
C TRP A 67 16.85 2.01 9.32
N GLN A 68 16.85 3.34 9.42
CA GLN A 68 16.30 4.06 10.58
C GLN A 68 14.80 3.84 10.74
N TYR A 69 14.02 3.88 9.65
CA TYR A 69 12.59 3.54 9.71
C TYR A 69 12.34 2.10 10.11
N ASN A 70 13.19 1.14 9.72
CA ASN A 70 13.05 -0.24 10.14
C ASN A 70 13.34 -0.43 11.64
N LEU A 71 14.34 0.26 12.18
CA LEU A 71 14.61 0.29 13.61
C LEU A 71 13.42 0.86 14.38
N LEU A 72 12.89 2.01 13.95
CA LEU A 72 11.72 2.62 14.56
C LEU A 72 10.49 1.70 14.52
N LYS A 73 10.24 1.03 13.39
CA LYS A 73 9.17 0.04 13.27
C LYS A 73 9.30 -1.06 14.34
N GLN A 74 10.49 -1.62 14.53
CA GLN A 74 10.71 -2.66 15.54
C GLN A 74 10.51 -2.12 16.96
N ASN A 75 10.99 -0.91 17.23
CA ASN A 75 10.80 -0.24 18.50
C ASN A 75 9.31 0.01 18.81
N PHE A 76 8.57 0.62 17.87
CA PHE A 76 7.14 0.90 18.02
C PHE A 76 6.31 -0.36 18.27
N ASN A 77 6.64 -1.45 17.57
CA ASN A 77 6.02 -2.75 17.81
C ASN A 77 6.28 -3.25 19.24
N THR A 78 7.50 -3.06 19.75
CA THR A 78 7.91 -3.51 21.09
C THR A 78 7.22 -2.72 22.20
N ILE A 79 6.94 -1.43 21.97
CA ILE A 79 6.25 -0.55 22.93
C ILE A 79 4.72 -0.51 22.75
N GLY A 80 4.16 -1.26 21.78
CA GLY A 80 2.72 -1.33 21.54
C GLY A 80 2.11 -0.13 20.81
N GLN A 81 2.93 0.74 20.20
CA GLN A 81 2.48 1.90 19.44
C GLN A 81 2.22 1.52 17.97
N TYR A 82 1.14 0.77 17.71
CA TYR A 82 0.90 0.16 16.40
C TYR A 82 0.63 1.15 15.26
N ASP A 83 0.01 2.30 15.53
CA ASP A 83 -0.19 3.33 14.50
C ASP A 83 1.13 3.95 14.05
N ASP A 84 2.05 4.17 14.99
CA ASP A 84 3.39 4.70 14.71
C ASP A 84 4.29 3.65 14.04
N GLU A 85 4.12 2.36 14.40
CA GLU A 85 4.70 1.23 13.67
C GLU A 85 4.27 1.25 12.19
N ASP A 86 2.98 1.42 11.91
CA ASP A 86 2.45 1.45 10.55
C ASP A 86 3.05 2.62 9.75
N TYR A 87 3.18 3.82 10.34
CA TYR A 87 3.83 4.96 9.67
C TYR A 87 5.32 4.72 9.40
N ALA A 88 6.04 4.14 10.36
CA ALA A 88 7.44 3.77 10.20
C ALA A 88 7.60 2.70 9.11
N TYR A 89 6.74 1.69 9.09
CA TYR A 89 6.74 0.62 8.09
C TYR A 89 6.49 1.15 6.67
N VAL A 90 5.51 2.04 6.50
CA VAL A 90 5.22 2.66 5.19
C VAL A 90 6.41 3.50 4.72
N SER A 91 7.01 4.28 5.63
CA SER A 91 8.18 5.11 5.31
C SER A 91 9.39 4.25 4.93
N PHE A 92 9.65 3.17 5.67
CA PHE A 92 10.64 2.15 5.35
C PHE A 92 10.45 1.60 3.93
N LYS A 93 9.24 1.14 3.60
CA LYS A 93 8.95 0.55 2.28
C LYS A 93 9.06 1.56 1.13
N ARG A 94 8.71 2.82 1.36
CA ARG A 94 8.89 3.90 0.37
C ARG A 94 10.36 4.19 0.09
N GLU A 95 11.21 4.22 1.13
CA GLU A 95 12.66 4.39 0.94
C GLU A 95 13.29 3.17 0.27
N GLU A 96 12.85 1.95 0.59
CA GLU A 96 13.29 0.72 -0.10
C GLU A 96 12.95 0.76 -1.61
N LEU A 97 11.77 1.26 -1.98
CA LEU A 97 11.41 1.46 -3.39
C LEU A 97 12.29 2.50 -4.09
N LYS A 98 12.62 3.62 -3.42
CA LYS A 98 13.53 4.64 -3.97
C LYS A 98 14.94 4.08 -4.17
N LEU A 99 15.43 3.29 -3.23
CA LEU A 99 16.72 2.60 -3.32
C LEU A 99 16.75 1.65 -4.53
N LYS A 100 15.72 0.83 -4.72
CA LYS A 100 15.60 -0.06 -5.90
C LYS A 100 15.60 0.74 -7.21
N LYS A 101 14.90 1.88 -7.24
CA LYS A 101 14.88 2.79 -8.40
C LYS A 101 16.25 3.43 -8.67
N GLN A 102 17.03 3.70 -7.63
CA GLN A 102 18.39 4.25 -7.77
C GLN A 102 19.35 3.20 -8.36
N GLN A 103 19.33 1.97 -7.82
CA GLN A 103 20.14 0.84 -8.31
C GLN A 103 19.80 0.44 -9.76
N LEU A 104 18.63 0.84 -10.24
CA LEU A 104 18.17 0.61 -11.60
C LEU A 104 18.80 1.53 -12.65
N LYS A 105 19.42 2.64 -12.23
CA LYS A 105 20.04 3.59 -13.16
C LYS A 105 21.22 2.98 -13.90
N ASP A 106 21.90 2.01 -13.28
CA ASP A 106 23.14 1.43 -13.78
C ASP A 106 22.92 0.18 -14.66
N LYS A 107 21.65 -0.19 -14.93
CA LYS A 107 21.29 -1.38 -15.73
C LYS A 107 21.01 -1.06 -17.20
N HIS A 108 21.14 -2.08 -18.04
CA HIS A 108 20.81 -2.04 -19.47
C HIS A 108 19.36 -1.58 -19.73
N TRP A 109 19.13 -0.86 -20.84
CA TRP A 109 17.87 -0.15 -21.12
C TRP A 109 16.62 -1.06 -21.17
N LEU A 110 16.74 -2.28 -21.72
CA LEU A 110 15.65 -3.27 -21.73
C LEU A 110 15.26 -3.71 -20.32
N GLN A 111 16.26 -4.05 -19.49
CA GLN A 111 16.02 -4.45 -18.10
C GLN A 111 15.44 -3.28 -17.29
N LYS A 112 15.89 -2.06 -17.57
CA LYS A 112 15.39 -0.84 -16.96
C LYS A 112 13.92 -0.59 -17.29
N ALA A 113 13.48 -0.79 -18.54
CA ALA A 113 12.08 -0.63 -18.93
C ALA A 113 11.17 -1.62 -18.19
N VAL A 114 11.52 -2.92 -18.21
CA VAL A 114 10.74 -3.96 -17.53
C VAL A 114 10.70 -3.74 -16.01
N GLN A 115 11.83 -3.45 -15.38
CA GLN A 115 11.88 -3.23 -13.94
C GLN A 115 11.19 -1.92 -13.52
N ASN A 116 11.25 -0.87 -14.34
CA ASN A 116 10.47 0.35 -14.07
C ASN A 116 8.97 0.08 -14.13
N PHE A 117 8.50 -0.73 -15.08
CA PHE A 117 7.11 -1.16 -15.14
C PHE A 117 6.71 -1.96 -13.89
N LEU A 118 7.52 -2.96 -13.50
CA LEU A 118 7.29 -3.76 -12.30
C LEU A 118 7.29 -2.93 -11.02
N LEU A 119 8.22 -1.97 -10.87
CA LEU A 119 8.22 -1.06 -9.72
C LEU A 119 7.04 -0.10 -9.74
N GLY A 120 6.60 0.35 -10.92
CA GLY A 120 5.40 1.15 -11.08
C GLY A 120 4.15 0.40 -10.64
N PHE A 121 4.01 -0.86 -11.07
CA PHE A 121 2.95 -1.76 -10.64
C PHE A 121 3.01 -2.01 -9.12
N GLN A 122 4.19 -2.32 -8.58
CA GLN A 122 4.39 -2.51 -7.15
C GLN A 122 3.98 -1.27 -6.35
N LYS A 123 4.35 -0.08 -6.81
CA LYS A 123 3.96 1.18 -6.18
C LYS A 123 2.45 1.41 -6.25
N LEU A 124 1.82 1.10 -7.37
CA LEU A 124 0.37 1.26 -7.53
C LEU A 124 -0.38 0.31 -6.58
N VAL A 125 -0.09 -0.98 -6.62
CA VAL A 125 -0.79 -1.99 -5.81
C VAL A 125 -0.49 -1.82 -4.32
N PHE A 126 0.79 -1.75 -3.95
CA PHE A 126 1.13 -1.75 -2.52
C PHE A 126 1.04 -0.37 -1.89
N ASP A 127 1.57 0.70 -2.49
CA ASP A 127 1.57 2.03 -1.85
C ASP A 127 0.21 2.73 -2.02
N LYS A 128 -0.33 2.80 -3.25
CA LYS A 128 -1.59 3.52 -3.50
C LYS A 128 -2.83 2.75 -3.05
N MET A 129 -2.98 1.48 -3.44
CA MET A 129 -4.23 0.75 -3.19
C MET A 129 -4.36 0.26 -1.74
N GLY A 130 -3.29 -0.25 -1.13
CA GLY A 130 -3.37 -0.83 0.22
C GLY A 130 -2.49 -0.22 1.30
N LEU A 131 -1.70 0.80 0.98
CA LEU A 131 -0.70 1.38 1.90
C LEU A 131 0.14 0.30 2.61
N TYR A 132 0.62 -0.68 1.84
CA TYR A 132 1.34 -1.86 2.31
C TYR A 132 0.58 -2.69 3.35
N ALA A 133 -0.72 -2.87 3.14
CA ALA A 133 -1.62 -3.62 4.02
C ALA A 133 -1.83 -2.98 5.40
N THR A 134 -1.49 -1.70 5.58
CA THR A 134 -1.70 -0.99 6.86
C THR A 134 -3.09 -0.37 6.98
N SER A 135 -3.79 -0.15 5.86
CA SER A 135 -5.10 0.49 5.83
C SER A 135 -6.13 -0.35 5.07
N PRO A 136 -6.95 -1.15 5.77
CA PRO A 136 -8.00 -1.96 5.15
C PRO A 136 -9.00 -1.10 4.35
N ILE A 137 -9.32 0.09 4.86
CA ILE A 137 -10.25 1.04 4.25
C ILE A 137 -9.78 1.46 2.85
N ARG A 138 -8.48 1.68 2.65
CA ARG A 138 -7.94 2.00 1.31
C ARG A 138 -8.05 0.84 0.34
N VAL A 139 -7.85 -0.38 0.82
CA VAL A 139 -8.03 -1.59 0.00
C VAL A 139 -9.50 -1.74 -0.39
N PHE A 140 -10.43 -1.53 0.55
CA PHE A 140 -11.86 -1.56 0.28
C PHE A 140 -12.29 -0.49 -0.75
N TYR A 141 -11.80 0.74 -0.60
CA TYR A 141 -12.02 1.79 -1.60
C TYR A 141 -11.48 1.38 -2.98
N SER A 142 -10.29 0.74 -3.02
CA SER A 142 -9.68 0.26 -4.26
C SER A 142 -10.49 -0.87 -4.92
N ILE A 143 -11.14 -1.74 -4.12
CA ILE A 143 -12.08 -2.76 -4.62
C ILE A 143 -13.26 -2.10 -5.33
N ILE A 144 -13.90 -1.10 -4.71
CA ILE A 144 -15.03 -0.38 -5.31
C ILE A 144 -14.62 0.30 -6.61
N VAL A 145 -13.48 0.99 -6.62
CA VAL A 145 -12.96 1.66 -7.83
C VAL A 145 -12.67 0.66 -8.94
N LEU A 146 -12.04 -0.47 -8.64
CA LEU A 146 -11.75 -1.51 -9.65
C LEU A 146 -13.03 -2.13 -10.20
N TRP A 147 -13.98 -2.50 -9.35
CA TRP A 147 -15.29 -2.98 -9.77
C TRP A 147 -15.97 -1.98 -10.71
N PHE A 148 -15.94 -0.69 -10.37
CA PHE A 148 -16.50 0.35 -11.21
C PHE A 148 -15.80 0.47 -12.58
N ILE A 149 -14.46 0.39 -12.59
CA ILE A 149 -13.67 0.40 -13.83
C ILE A 149 -14.00 -0.80 -14.72
N PHE A 150 -14.09 -2.01 -14.15
CA PHE A 150 -14.45 -3.19 -14.91
C PHE A 150 -15.87 -3.10 -15.47
N GLY A 151 -16.85 -2.65 -14.67
CA GLY A 151 -18.21 -2.40 -15.13
C GLY A 151 -18.27 -1.46 -16.35
N LEU A 152 -17.49 -0.37 -16.33
CA LEU A 152 -17.33 0.52 -17.48
C LEU A 152 -16.66 -0.15 -18.68
N LEU A 153 -15.61 -0.96 -18.45
CA LEU A 153 -14.91 -1.69 -19.52
C LEU A 153 -15.82 -2.71 -20.21
N PHE A 154 -16.66 -3.44 -19.48
CA PHE A 154 -17.65 -4.33 -20.09
C PHE A 154 -18.68 -3.56 -20.91
N SER A 155 -19.15 -2.43 -20.39
CA SER A 155 -20.09 -1.58 -21.14
C SER A 155 -19.46 -1.03 -22.41
N LEU A 156 -18.19 -0.58 -22.35
CA LEU A 156 -17.44 -0.11 -23.51
C LEU A 156 -17.25 -1.23 -24.56
N LEU A 157 -16.86 -2.43 -24.13
CA LEU A 157 -16.72 -3.59 -25.01
C LEU A 157 -18.04 -3.89 -25.75
N HIS A 158 -19.17 -3.77 -25.05
CA HIS A 158 -20.51 -3.92 -25.62
C HIS A 158 -20.77 -2.88 -26.71
N TYR A 159 -20.53 -1.60 -26.43
CA TYR A 159 -20.77 -0.53 -27.41
C TYR A 159 -19.86 -0.59 -28.64
N VAL A 160 -18.62 -1.05 -28.46
CA VAL A 160 -17.67 -1.24 -29.58
C VAL A 160 -18.00 -2.51 -30.39
N GLY A 161 -18.85 -3.41 -29.87
CA GLY A 161 -19.32 -4.60 -30.58
C GLY A 161 -18.32 -5.76 -30.61
N ILE A 162 -17.22 -5.69 -29.86
CA ILE A 162 -16.15 -6.70 -29.81
C ILE A 162 -16.31 -7.70 -28.65
N GLY A 163 -17.22 -7.43 -27.74
CA GLY A 163 -17.62 -8.34 -26.66
C GLY A 163 -18.93 -7.88 -26.05
N LYS A 164 -19.67 -8.76 -25.39
CA LYS A 164 -20.92 -8.39 -24.71
C LYS A 164 -21.20 -9.30 -23.53
N THR A 165 -21.86 -8.75 -22.51
CA THR A 165 -22.50 -9.51 -21.44
C THR A 165 -23.92 -9.86 -21.88
N TRP A 166 -24.28 -11.15 -21.88
CA TRP A 166 -25.56 -11.63 -22.36
C TRP A 166 -26.34 -12.32 -21.24
N SER A 167 -27.66 -12.16 -21.22
CA SER A 167 -28.54 -12.82 -20.25
C SER A 167 -29.01 -14.17 -20.80
N SER A 168 -28.87 -15.23 -20.01
CA SER A 168 -29.33 -16.58 -20.36
C SER A 168 -30.85 -16.67 -20.55
N VAL A 169 -31.61 -15.81 -19.88
CA VAL A 169 -33.09 -15.78 -19.91
C VAL A 169 -33.66 -14.64 -20.77
N GLY A 170 -32.82 -13.95 -21.55
CA GLY A 170 -33.29 -12.91 -22.47
C GLY A 170 -33.64 -11.57 -21.82
N ASN A 171 -33.12 -11.28 -20.62
CA ASN A 171 -33.33 -10.02 -19.89
C ASN A 171 -34.82 -9.70 -19.60
N PRO A 172 -35.52 -10.52 -18.79
CA PRO A 172 -36.93 -10.32 -18.46
C PRO A 172 -37.20 -9.01 -17.73
N ASP A 173 -36.21 -8.51 -16.97
CA ASP A 173 -36.32 -7.27 -16.18
C ASP A 173 -36.04 -6.00 -17.01
N HIS A 174 -35.75 -6.14 -18.32
CA HIS A 174 -35.42 -5.05 -19.22
C HIS A 174 -34.31 -4.11 -18.69
N ILE A 175 -33.32 -4.66 -17.98
CA ILE A 175 -32.21 -3.87 -17.45
C ILE A 175 -31.36 -3.29 -18.59
N SER A 176 -30.87 -2.07 -18.38
CA SER A 176 -30.00 -1.42 -19.36
C SER A 176 -28.68 -2.19 -19.53
N ILE A 177 -28.05 -2.05 -20.70
CA ILE A 177 -26.75 -2.66 -21.00
C ILE A 177 -25.70 -2.28 -19.94
N LEU A 178 -25.75 -1.02 -19.48
CA LEU A 178 -24.88 -0.53 -18.42
C LEU A 178 -25.12 -1.29 -17.12
N ALA A 179 -26.36 -1.34 -16.64
CA ALA A 179 -26.71 -2.05 -15.41
C ALA A 179 -26.32 -3.54 -15.48
N GLN A 180 -26.58 -4.18 -16.62
CA GLN A 180 -26.19 -5.57 -16.86
C GLN A 180 -24.66 -5.77 -16.82
N SER A 181 -23.90 -4.84 -17.39
CA SER A 181 -22.42 -4.89 -17.40
C SER A 181 -21.85 -4.74 -15.98
N PHE A 182 -22.40 -3.84 -15.19
CA PHE A 182 -22.03 -3.64 -13.78
C PHE A 182 -22.41 -4.83 -12.90
N TYR A 183 -23.59 -5.40 -13.14
CA TYR A 183 -24.01 -6.62 -12.46
C TYR A 183 -23.09 -7.81 -12.78
N HIS A 184 -22.77 -8.03 -14.07
CA HIS A 184 -21.81 -9.06 -14.50
C HIS A 184 -20.44 -8.86 -13.84
N SER A 185 -19.95 -7.61 -13.81
CA SER A 185 -18.71 -7.25 -13.13
C SER A 185 -18.78 -7.56 -11.63
N ALA A 186 -19.90 -7.28 -10.95
CA ALA A 186 -20.05 -7.59 -9.53
C ALA A 186 -19.96 -9.10 -9.26
N ILE A 187 -20.73 -9.91 -10.00
CA ILE A 187 -20.77 -11.36 -9.77
C ILE A 187 -19.45 -12.05 -10.16
N THR A 188 -18.68 -11.46 -11.08
CA THR A 188 -17.35 -11.96 -11.49
C THR A 188 -16.27 -11.51 -10.51
N PHE A 189 -16.21 -10.22 -10.18
CA PHE A 189 -15.21 -9.65 -9.27
C PHE A 189 -15.30 -10.24 -7.87
N PHE A 190 -16.52 -10.41 -7.34
CA PHE A 190 -16.73 -11.03 -6.03
C PHE A 190 -16.83 -12.56 -6.10
N THR A 191 -16.62 -13.17 -7.27
CA THR A 191 -16.66 -14.62 -7.47
C THR A 191 -17.97 -15.30 -7.04
N ILE A 192 -19.08 -14.58 -7.15
CA ILE A 192 -20.43 -15.10 -6.85
C ILE A 192 -20.89 -16.05 -7.95
N GLY A 193 -20.75 -15.64 -9.22
CA GLY A 193 -20.89 -16.53 -10.37
C GLY A 193 -22.27 -17.18 -10.57
N TYR A 194 -23.38 -16.44 -10.46
CA TYR A 194 -24.74 -16.99 -10.66
C TYR A 194 -24.97 -17.64 -12.03
N GLY A 195 -24.25 -17.21 -13.08
CA GLY A 195 -24.32 -17.80 -14.43
C GLY A 195 -25.54 -17.39 -15.26
N ASP A 196 -26.35 -16.47 -14.74
CA ASP A 196 -27.49 -15.83 -15.39
C ASP A 196 -27.07 -14.78 -16.43
N VAL A 197 -25.95 -14.09 -16.18
CA VAL A 197 -25.29 -13.21 -17.14
C VAL A 197 -23.89 -13.73 -17.41
N PHE A 198 -23.57 -13.97 -18.68
CA PHE A 198 -22.29 -14.53 -19.09
C PHE A 198 -21.63 -13.72 -20.21
N PRO A 199 -20.28 -13.72 -20.30
CA PRO A 199 -19.56 -12.93 -21.27
C PRO A 199 -19.42 -13.66 -22.63
N GLN A 200 -19.46 -12.90 -23.71
CA GLN A 200 -19.24 -13.34 -25.09
C GLN A 200 -18.16 -12.49 -25.77
N GLY A 201 -17.44 -13.06 -26.74
CA GLY A 201 -16.34 -12.38 -27.43
C GLY A 201 -15.16 -12.07 -26.50
N LEU A 202 -14.54 -10.90 -26.68
CA LEU A 202 -13.39 -10.47 -25.86
C LEU A 202 -13.73 -10.24 -24.38
N SER A 203 -15.01 -10.08 -24.03
CA SER A 203 -15.46 -10.00 -22.64
C SER A 203 -15.10 -11.25 -21.83
N ARG A 204 -14.88 -12.42 -22.46
CA ARG A 204 -14.42 -13.63 -21.77
C ARG A 204 -13.02 -13.45 -21.19
N ILE A 205 -12.09 -12.88 -21.95
CA ILE A 205 -10.73 -12.62 -21.48
C ILE A 205 -10.77 -11.59 -20.35
N LEU A 206 -11.57 -10.53 -20.52
CA LEU A 206 -11.73 -9.51 -19.48
C LEU A 206 -12.30 -10.11 -18.18
N SER A 207 -13.31 -10.97 -18.27
CA SER A 207 -13.91 -11.67 -17.12
C SER A 207 -12.90 -12.57 -16.40
N SER A 208 -12.05 -13.29 -17.13
CA SER A 208 -10.97 -14.09 -16.51
C SER A 208 -9.97 -13.22 -15.75
N VAL A 209 -9.58 -12.07 -16.31
CA VAL A 209 -8.68 -11.12 -15.64
C VAL A 209 -9.36 -10.50 -14.42
N GLU A 210 -10.62 -10.09 -14.55
CA GLU A 210 -11.40 -9.52 -13.46
C GLU A 210 -11.57 -10.50 -12.30
N GLY A 211 -11.91 -11.77 -12.56
CA GLY A 211 -12.04 -12.78 -11.53
C GLY A 211 -10.73 -12.98 -10.75
N PHE A 212 -9.60 -13.01 -11.44
CA PHE A 212 -8.28 -13.07 -10.78
C PHE A 212 -8.01 -11.83 -9.93
N VAL A 213 -8.27 -10.62 -10.46
CA VAL A 213 -8.10 -9.36 -9.72
C VAL A 213 -9.01 -9.30 -8.50
N GLY A 214 -10.25 -9.77 -8.64
CA GLY A 214 -11.23 -9.85 -7.56
C GLY A 214 -10.77 -10.71 -6.39
N VAL A 215 -10.36 -11.96 -6.67
CA VAL A 215 -9.79 -12.86 -5.65
C VAL A 215 -8.55 -12.24 -5.00
N PHE A 216 -7.62 -11.73 -5.80
CA PHE A 216 -6.40 -11.09 -5.28
C PHE A 216 -6.72 -9.93 -4.34
N MET A 217 -7.65 -9.05 -4.73
CA MET A 217 -8.03 -7.88 -3.93
C MET A 217 -8.78 -8.25 -2.65
N MET A 218 -9.66 -9.25 -2.71
CA MET A 218 -10.37 -9.76 -1.54
C MET A 218 -9.40 -10.41 -0.55
N SER A 219 -8.46 -11.25 -1.01
CA SER A 219 -7.39 -11.78 -0.17
C SER A 219 -6.54 -10.67 0.45
N TYR A 220 -6.21 -9.64 -0.33
CA TYR A 220 -5.43 -8.51 0.15
C TYR A 220 -6.17 -7.73 1.24
N PHE A 221 -7.47 -7.49 1.05
CA PHE A 221 -8.33 -6.85 2.04
C PHE A 221 -8.36 -7.63 3.35
N THR A 222 -8.58 -8.95 3.29
CA THR A 222 -8.59 -9.82 4.47
C THR A 222 -7.28 -9.74 5.25
N VAL A 223 -6.13 -9.81 4.56
CA VAL A 223 -4.81 -9.69 5.23
C VAL A 223 -4.64 -8.33 5.90
N ALA A 224 -4.99 -7.24 5.21
CA ALA A 224 -4.91 -5.91 5.79
C ALA A 224 -5.84 -5.77 7.01
N PHE A 225 -7.06 -6.27 6.92
CA PHE A 225 -8.07 -6.23 7.99
C PHE A 225 -7.60 -7.01 9.22
N VAL A 226 -7.20 -8.26 9.03
CA VAL A 226 -6.66 -9.12 10.10
C VAL A 226 -5.47 -8.46 10.78
N ARG A 227 -4.52 -7.91 10.01
CA ARG A 227 -3.36 -7.19 10.55
C ARG A 227 -3.77 -5.99 11.41
N LYS A 228 -4.81 -5.24 11.01
CA LYS A 228 -5.20 -4.01 11.70
C LYS A 228 -6.05 -4.26 12.95
N VAL A 229 -6.78 -5.38 13.00
CA VAL A 229 -7.73 -5.71 14.09
C VAL A 229 -7.12 -6.65 15.14
N LEU A 230 -6.25 -7.58 14.75
CA LEU A 230 -5.70 -8.60 15.67
C LEU A 230 -4.30 -8.27 16.22
N ARG A 231 -3.70 -7.16 15.81
CA ARG A 231 -2.46 -6.64 16.43
C ARG A 231 -2.82 -5.69 17.55
#